data_AF-A0A7L2I4J7-F1
#
_entry.id   AF-A0A7L2I4J7-F1
#
_cell.length_a   1.000
_cell.length_b   1.000
_cell.length_c   1.000
_cell.angle_alpha   90.00
_cell.angle_beta   90.00
_cell.angle_gamma   90.00
#
_symmetry.space_group_name_H-M   'P 1'
#
loop_
_entity.id
_entity.type
_entity.pdbx_description
1 polymer ?
#
loop_
_entity_poly.entity_id
_entity_poly.type
_entity_poly.pdbx_seq_one_letter_code
_entity_poly.pdbx_strand_id
1 'polypeptide(L)'
;KRNKLILPCLISSRIYVVDVGSQCRAPKLCKMIEPVDVFWTCNKGYLNVPRSLPNGDILIANTGDPSGNAKGGFIVLDGETFELKGNWENACETPPSGYDFCYQPRHNVLVSSAGVVPKYVGRGFNPDDFKKGVFGRRLNVWNLSCRSLTQCFDLGEDSLPLSVKFLHNPDAAEGYVGCALSGIIYRFYKCEANNWAVEEVIRIPAKDVRGWIMPKMPAFTVDLVISMDDKYLYLSNWLHGDIRQYELSETCKPRLVGQVFVGGSILRGGPVTVCRDEELKCQPEPLVIKVSSVASLPSGVLWTL
;
A
#
# COMPACT_ATOMS: atom_id res chain seq x y z
N LYS A 1 -22.37 2.72 -15.13
CA LYS A 1 -21.30 2.23 -16.04
C LYS A 1 -19.96 2.70 -15.49
N ARG A 2 -18.90 1.88 -15.48
CA ARG A 2 -17.54 2.32 -15.08
C ARG A 2 -16.86 2.98 -16.27
N ASN A 3 -16.93 4.31 -16.35
CA ASN A 3 -16.43 5.09 -17.48
C ASN A 3 -15.58 6.31 -17.07
N LYS A 4 -15.33 6.48 -15.76
CA LYS A 4 -14.49 7.54 -15.22
C LYS A 4 -13.29 6.94 -14.50
N LEU A 5 -12.15 7.61 -14.61
CA LEU A 5 -10.98 7.41 -13.76
C LEU A 5 -10.95 8.51 -12.71
N ILE A 6 -10.75 8.13 -11.45
CA ILE A 6 -10.57 9.06 -10.33
C ILE A 6 -9.08 9.07 -10.01
N LEU A 7 -8.45 10.22 -10.16
CA LEU A 7 -7.00 10.39 -10.02
C LEU A 7 -6.73 11.38 -8.88
N PRO A 8 -6.74 10.91 -7.61
CA PRO A 8 -6.22 11.70 -6.51
C PRO A 8 -4.71 11.88 -6.65
N CYS A 9 -4.21 13.04 -6.24
CA CYS A 9 -2.79 13.34 -6.29
C CYS A 9 -2.17 13.32 -4.89
N LEU A 10 -1.14 12.49 -4.73
CA LEU A 10 -0.47 12.29 -3.44
C LEU A 10 0.16 13.56 -2.87
N ILE A 11 0.74 14.45 -3.69
CA ILE A 11 1.42 15.64 -3.15
C ILE A 11 0.46 16.83 -3.12
N SER A 12 -0.15 17.15 -4.26
CA SER A 12 -1.01 18.33 -4.37
C SER A 12 -2.35 18.17 -3.65
N SER A 13 -2.77 16.94 -3.33
CA SER A 13 -4.11 16.61 -2.80
C SER A 13 -5.28 16.98 -3.71
N ARG A 14 -5.00 17.37 -4.95
CA ARG A 14 -6.02 17.60 -5.98
C ARG A 14 -6.60 16.28 -6.44
N ILE A 15 -7.84 16.31 -6.90
CA ILE A 15 -8.49 15.13 -7.51
C ILE A 15 -8.93 15.48 -8.92
N TYR A 16 -8.52 14.66 -9.88
CA TYR A 16 -8.97 14.76 -11.27
C TYR A 16 -9.97 13.65 -11.59
N VAL A 17 -11.06 14.00 -12.27
CA VAL A 17 -12.01 13.04 -12.83
C VAL A 17 -11.86 13.04 -14.34
N VAL A 18 -11.49 11.90 -14.89
CA VAL A 18 -11.18 11.75 -16.32
C VAL A 18 -12.19 10.80 -16.96
N ASP A 19 -12.84 11.22 -18.04
CA ASP A 19 -13.67 10.35 -18.87
C ASP A 19 -12.84 9.45 -19.76
N VAL A 20 -13.16 8.16 -19.73
CA VAL A 20 -12.66 7.14 -20.64
C VAL A 20 -13.80 6.43 -21.38
N GLY A 21 -15.06 6.79 -21.10
CA GLY A 21 -16.23 6.19 -21.74
C GLY A 21 -16.49 6.69 -23.15
N SER A 22 -16.21 7.96 -23.44
CA SER A 22 -16.39 8.53 -24.77
C SER A 22 -15.34 8.00 -25.75
N GLN A 23 -14.06 8.05 -25.36
CA GLN A 23 -12.93 7.53 -26.13
C GLN A 23 -11.85 6.96 -25.19
N CYS A 24 -11.78 5.64 -25.08
CA CYS A 24 -10.85 4.95 -24.17
C CYS A 24 -9.36 5.29 -24.45
N ARG A 25 -8.99 5.52 -25.71
CA ARG A 25 -7.61 5.88 -26.12
C ARG A 25 -7.33 7.39 -26.12
N ALA A 26 -8.33 8.22 -25.81
CA ALA A 26 -8.17 9.66 -25.69
C ALA A 26 -8.93 10.17 -24.46
N PRO A 27 -8.46 9.85 -23.24
CA PRO A 27 -9.12 10.26 -22.00
C PRO A 27 -9.25 11.78 -21.91
N LYS A 28 -10.38 12.27 -21.41
CA LYS A 28 -10.67 13.71 -21.29
C LYS A 28 -10.92 14.11 -19.85
N LEU A 29 -10.28 15.19 -19.40
CA LEU A 29 -10.56 15.76 -18.09
C LEU A 29 -12.01 16.27 -18.06
N CYS A 30 -12.79 15.83 -17.08
CA CYS A 30 -14.17 16.26 -16.88
C CYS A 30 -14.32 17.21 -15.71
N LYS A 31 -13.61 16.95 -14.62
CA LYS A 31 -13.76 17.69 -13.38
C LYS A 31 -12.45 17.72 -12.61
N MET A 32 -12.27 18.79 -11.87
CA MET A 32 -11.18 18.98 -10.94
C MET A 32 -11.78 19.40 -9.60
N ILE A 33 -11.29 18.78 -8.52
CA ILE A 33 -11.56 19.23 -7.15
C ILE A 33 -10.26 19.80 -6.63
N GLU A 34 -10.27 21.08 -6.27
CA GLU A 34 -9.07 21.75 -5.80
C GLU A 34 -8.75 21.31 -4.36
N PRO A 35 -7.45 21.27 -3.99
CA PRO A 35 -7.06 20.75 -2.68
C PRO A 35 -7.57 21.61 -1.52
N VAL A 36 -7.82 22.90 -1.77
CA VAL A 36 -8.38 23.82 -0.77
C VAL A 36 -9.75 23.35 -0.25
N ASP A 37 -10.58 22.77 -1.12
CA ASP A 37 -11.88 22.22 -0.73
C ASP A 37 -11.69 21.01 0.19
N VAL A 38 -10.75 20.12 -0.15
CA VAL A 38 -10.41 18.96 0.68
C VAL A 38 -9.84 19.40 2.04
N PHE A 39 -8.98 20.41 2.05
CA PHE A 39 -8.34 20.91 3.27
C PHE A 39 -9.36 21.52 4.22
N TRP A 40 -10.22 22.40 3.72
CA TRP A 40 -11.22 23.07 4.55
C TRP A 40 -12.36 22.16 4.99
N THR A 41 -12.86 21.30 4.10
CA THR A 41 -14.00 20.43 4.42
C THR A 41 -13.59 19.21 5.24
N CYS A 42 -12.42 18.64 4.96
CA CYS A 42 -12.02 17.34 5.53
C CYS A 42 -10.85 17.43 6.52
N ASN A 43 -10.06 18.52 6.47
CA ASN A 43 -8.77 18.62 7.16
C ASN A 43 -7.88 17.40 6.88
N LYS A 44 -7.77 17.05 5.59
CA LYS A 44 -7.00 15.91 5.07
C LYS A 44 -6.22 16.32 3.84
N GLY A 45 -5.10 15.67 3.61
CA GLY A 45 -4.27 15.82 2.42
C GLY A 45 -3.53 14.53 2.12
N TYR A 46 -2.71 14.58 1.09
CA TYR A 46 -1.94 13.45 0.60
C TYR A 46 -2.83 12.26 0.22
N LEU A 47 -3.70 12.50 -0.77
CA LEU A 47 -4.71 11.56 -1.23
C LEU A 47 -4.10 10.51 -2.16
N ASN A 48 -4.47 9.24 -2.00
CA ASN A 48 -3.83 8.15 -2.74
C ASN A 48 -4.80 7.14 -3.35
N VAL A 49 -5.40 6.22 -2.59
CA VAL A 49 -6.12 5.07 -3.14
C VAL A 49 -7.60 5.42 -3.28
N PRO A 50 -8.17 5.48 -4.50
CA PRO A 50 -9.60 5.58 -4.70
C PRO A 50 -10.23 4.19 -4.87
N ARG A 51 -11.39 3.95 -4.25
CA ARG A 51 -12.24 2.78 -4.52
C ARG A 51 -13.70 3.19 -4.53
N SER A 52 -14.46 2.71 -5.51
CA SER A 52 -15.92 2.82 -5.46
C SER A 52 -16.45 2.02 -4.26
N LEU A 53 -17.50 2.49 -3.61
CA LEU A 53 -18.24 1.81 -2.54
C LEU A 53 -19.46 1.07 -3.12
N PRO A 54 -20.08 0.14 -2.37
CA PRO A 54 -21.28 -0.58 -2.81
C PRO A 54 -22.46 0.33 -3.14
N ASN A 55 -22.57 1.49 -2.49
CA ASN A 55 -23.60 2.49 -2.75
C ASN A 55 -23.32 3.38 -3.99
N GLY A 56 -22.19 3.17 -4.68
CA GLY A 56 -21.79 3.95 -5.85
C GLY A 56 -20.85 5.12 -5.57
N ASP A 57 -20.78 5.61 -4.33
CA ASP A 57 -19.85 6.67 -3.92
C ASP A 57 -18.39 6.25 -4.10
N ILE A 58 -17.47 7.20 -4.07
CA ILE A 58 -16.03 6.93 -4.18
C ILE A 58 -15.37 7.28 -2.86
N LEU A 59 -14.74 6.28 -2.23
CA LEU A 59 -13.93 6.45 -1.05
C LEU A 59 -12.47 6.65 -1.46
N ILE A 60 -11.81 7.65 -0.89
CA ILE A 60 -10.40 7.94 -1.16
C ILE A 60 -9.64 8.00 0.16
N ALA A 61 -8.60 7.18 0.29
CA ALA A 61 -7.72 7.23 1.44
C ALA A 61 -6.80 8.44 1.42
N ASN A 62 -6.37 8.84 2.61
CA ASN A 62 -5.41 9.90 2.82
C ASN A 62 -4.29 9.43 3.77
N THR A 63 -3.13 10.05 3.64
CA THR A 63 -1.96 9.73 4.45
C THR A 63 -1.62 10.81 5.48
N GLY A 64 -2.05 12.05 5.25
CA GLY A 64 -1.74 13.15 6.15
C GLY A 64 -2.80 14.24 6.24
N ASP A 65 -2.49 15.24 7.04
CA ASP A 65 -3.18 16.53 7.07
C ASP A 65 -2.54 17.52 6.06
N PRO A 66 -3.10 18.73 5.86
CA PRO A 66 -2.52 19.72 4.94
C PRO A 66 -1.10 20.17 5.32
N SER A 67 -0.69 20.02 6.58
CA SER A 67 0.64 20.35 7.09
C SER A 67 1.64 19.18 6.93
N GLY A 68 1.21 18.05 6.36
CA GLY A 68 2.04 16.85 6.19
C GLY A 68 2.25 16.04 7.46
N ASN A 69 1.50 16.30 8.54
CA ASN A 69 1.49 15.42 9.70
C ASN A 69 0.71 14.14 9.40
N ALA A 70 1.00 13.11 10.17
CA ALA A 70 0.28 11.84 10.09
C ALA A 70 -1.18 12.05 10.45
N LYS A 71 -2.08 11.64 9.55
CA LYS A 71 -3.51 11.62 9.79
C LYS A 71 -4.14 10.65 8.80
N GLY A 72 -4.80 9.61 9.28
CA GLY A 72 -5.51 8.68 8.40
C GLY A 72 -6.99 9.02 8.26
N GLY A 73 -7.73 8.05 7.72
CA GLY A 73 -9.15 8.18 7.41
C GLY A 73 -9.38 8.26 5.90
N PHE A 74 -10.54 8.78 5.51
CA PHE A 74 -10.96 8.83 4.12
C PHE A 74 -11.83 10.04 3.79
N ILE A 75 -11.80 10.46 2.54
CA ILE A 75 -12.80 11.39 1.99
C ILE A 75 -13.76 10.65 1.07
N VAL A 76 -14.97 11.18 0.91
CA VAL A 76 -16.00 10.60 0.05
C VAL A 76 -16.33 11.58 -1.07
N LEU A 77 -16.33 11.09 -2.30
CA LEU A 77 -16.95 11.76 -3.43
C LEU A 77 -18.28 11.09 -3.76
N ASP A 78 -19.24 11.90 -4.18
CA ASP A 78 -20.48 11.42 -4.75
C ASP A 78 -20.23 10.60 -6.02
N GLY A 79 -20.89 9.44 -6.13
CA GLY A 79 -20.66 8.49 -7.22
C GLY A 79 -21.08 8.96 -8.61
N GLU A 80 -21.97 9.96 -8.70
CA GLU A 80 -22.55 10.43 -9.96
C GLU A 80 -22.04 11.83 -10.33
N THR A 81 -22.05 12.74 -9.36
CA THR A 81 -21.67 14.16 -9.55
C THR A 81 -20.19 14.40 -9.32
N PHE A 82 -19.51 13.47 -8.64
CA PHE A 82 -18.12 13.62 -8.19
C PHE A 82 -17.91 14.86 -7.32
N GLU A 83 -18.93 15.32 -6.59
CA GLU A 83 -18.79 16.36 -5.57
C GLU A 83 -18.17 15.80 -4.29
N LEU A 84 -17.39 16.61 -3.59
CA LEU A 84 -16.84 16.26 -2.28
C LEU A 84 -17.95 16.25 -1.22
N LYS A 85 -18.22 15.09 -0.63
CA LYS A 85 -19.23 14.91 0.43
C LYS A 85 -18.65 15.15 1.83
N GLY A 86 -17.34 15.05 1.99
CA GLY A 86 -16.63 15.23 3.26
C GLY A 86 -15.92 13.96 3.74
N ASN A 87 -15.74 13.85 5.06
CA ASN A 87 -15.11 12.69 5.68
C ASN A 87 -16.03 11.46 5.68
N TRP A 88 -15.44 10.26 5.54
CA TRP A 88 -16.20 9.01 5.63
C TRP A 88 -16.42 8.57 7.07
N GLU A 89 -15.34 8.54 7.87
CA GLU A 89 -15.41 8.08 9.25
C GLU A 89 -16.16 9.07 10.16
N ASN A 90 -16.68 8.56 11.28
CA ASN A 90 -17.28 9.43 12.29
C ASN A 90 -16.21 10.29 12.98
N ALA A 91 -16.60 11.47 13.49
CA ALA A 91 -15.69 12.52 13.93
C ALA A 91 -14.66 12.14 15.02
N CYS A 92 -14.91 11.07 15.78
CA CYS A 92 -14.03 10.61 16.87
C CYS A 92 -13.18 9.38 16.50
N GLU A 93 -13.20 8.95 15.24
CA GLU A 93 -12.62 7.65 14.83
C GLU A 93 -11.48 7.78 13.82
N THR A 94 -10.91 8.98 13.70
CA THR A 94 -9.76 9.23 12.81
C THR A 94 -8.50 8.54 13.34
N PRO A 95 -7.90 7.57 12.61
CA PRO A 95 -6.67 6.92 13.04
C PRO A 95 -5.48 7.88 12.94
N PRO A 96 -4.41 7.67 13.72
CA PRO A 96 -3.23 8.53 13.71
C PRO A 96 -2.50 8.61 12.37
N SER A 97 -2.70 7.63 11.48
CA SER A 97 -2.10 7.58 10.14
C SER A 97 -2.95 6.68 9.23
N GLY A 98 -2.76 6.81 7.91
CA GLY A 98 -3.47 6.03 6.90
C GLY A 98 -2.62 5.87 5.65
N TYR A 99 -2.92 4.88 4.80
CA TYR A 99 -2.34 4.76 3.47
C TYR A 99 -3.25 3.99 2.50
N ASP A 100 -3.33 2.66 2.56
CA ASP A 100 -4.21 1.85 1.71
C ASP A 100 -5.39 1.31 2.51
N PHE A 101 -6.39 0.83 1.80
CA PHE A 101 -7.50 0.09 2.37
C PHE A 101 -8.06 -0.89 1.36
N CYS A 102 -8.74 -1.90 1.87
CA CYS A 102 -9.59 -2.79 1.12
C CYS A 102 -10.84 -3.08 1.94
N TYR A 103 -11.92 -3.52 1.32
CA TYR A 103 -13.17 -3.80 2.04
C TYR A 103 -13.85 -5.03 1.45
N GLN A 104 -14.65 -5.69 2.27
CA GLN A 104 -15.41 -6.88 1.91
C GLN A 104 -16.87 -6.74 2.37
N PRO A 105 -17.80 -6.32 1.48
CA PRO A 105 -19.15 -5.91 1.88
C PRO A 105 -20.00 -7.04 2.49
N ARG A 106 -19.85 -8.29 2.03
CA ARG A 106 -20.58 -9.44 2.59
C ARG A 106 -20.26 -9.68 4.06
N HIS A 107 -19.07 -9.24 4.50
CA HIS A 107 -18.62 -9.31 5.88
C HIS A 107 -18.78 -7.98 6.64
N ASN A 108 -19.37 -6.95 6.00
CA ASN A 108 -19.54 -5.61 6.54
C ASN A 108 -18.25 -5.00 7.12
N VAL A 109 -17.12 -5.22 6.43
CA VAL A 109 -15.80 -4.84 6.93
C VAL A 109 -15.05 -3.98 5.92
N LEU A 110 -14.31 -2.99 6.44
CA LEU A 110 -13.22 -2.32 5.76
C LEU A 110 -11.95 -2.51 6.61
N VAL A 111 -10.82 -2.74 5.97
CA VAL A 111 -9.52 -2.83 6.63
C VAL A 111 -8.59 -1.80 5.99
N SER A 112 -7.96 -0.97 6.81
CA SER A 112 -7.00 0.03 6.34
C SER A 112 -5.67 -0.06 7.04
N SER A 113 -4.60 0.20 6.29
CA SER A 113 -3.27 0.30 6.86
C SER A 113 -3.00 1.73 7.34
N ALA A 114 -2.13 1.83 8.33
CA ALA A 114 -1.29 2.99 8.52
C ALA A 114 -0.35 3.16 7.30
N GLY A 115 0.67 4.01 7.40
CA GLY A 115 1.71 4.06 6.38
C GLY A 115 2.72 5.17 6.60
N VAL A 116 3.23 5.71 5.49
CA VAL A 116 4.22 6.78 5.51
C VAL A 116 3.63 8.06 6.09
N VAL A 117 4.50 8.94 6.58
CA VAL A 117 4.10 10.25 7.10
C VAL A 117 4.75 11.33 6.22
N PRO A 118 3.97 12.18 5.53
CA PRO A 118 4.47 13.03 4.45
C PRO A 118 5.65 13.91 4.81
N LYS A 119 5.61 14.57 5.98
CA LYS A 119 6.69 15.47 6.40
C LYS A 119 8.06 14.79 6.59
N TYR A 120 8.06 13.49 6.83
CA TYR A 120 9.31 12.70 6.95
C TYR A 120 9.74 12.19 5.58
N VAL A 121 8.83 11.64 4.78
CA VAL A 121 9.20 11.04 3.48
C VAL A 121 9.47 12.05 2.37
N GLY A 122 8.80 13.22 2.38
CA GLY A 122 8.95 14.24 1.33
C GLY A 122 10.32 14.95 1.34
N ARG A 123 11.20 14.62 2.29
CA ARG A 123 12.60 15.09 2.32
C ARG A 123 13.58 14.02 1.83
N GLY A 124 13.07 12.91 1.33
CA GLY A 124 13.84 11.70 1.08
C GLY A 124 13.97 10.84 2.33
N PHE A 125 14.39 9.59 2.13
CA PHE A 125 14.55 8.64 3.21
C PHE A 125 15.73 8.98 4.11
N ASN A 126 15.47 9.06 5.41
CA ASN A 126 16.49 9.26 6.43
C ASN A 126 16.64 8.00 7.29
N PRO A 127 17.80 7.33 7.29
CA PRO A 127 18.10 6.22 8.20
C PRO A 127 17.84 6.56 9.67
N ASP A 128 18.05 7.82 10.08
CA ASP A 128 17.88 8.24 11.46
C ASP A 128 16.42 8.19 11.90
N ASP A 129 15.45 8.10 11.00
CA ASP A 129 14.03 8.02 11.34
C ASP A 129 13.60 6.63 11.81
N PHE A 130 14.43 5.60 11.62
CA PHE A 130 14.18 4.25 12.15
C PHE A 130 14.15 4.26 13.66
N LYS A 131 13.24 3.46 14.24
CA LYS A 131 13.03 3.26 15.68
C LYS A 131 12.66 4.53 16.44
N LYS A 132 12.35 5.62 15.74
CA LYS A 132 11.76 6.83 16.34
C LYS A 132 10.23 6.78 16.38
N GLY A 133 9.64 5.72 15.83
CA GLY A 133 8.19 5.53 15.79
C GLY A 133 7.45 6.54 14.92
N VAL A 134 8.14 7.15 13.95
CA VAL A 134 7.56 8.15 13.05
C VAL A 134 6.74 7.53 11.93
N PHE A 135 6.97 6.24 11.62
CA PHE A 135 6.23 5.51 10.60
C PHE A 135 4.99 4.81 11.19
N GLY A 136 3.95 4.73 10.37
CA GLY A 136 2.75 3.97 10.68
C GLY A 136 3.06 2.51 10.94
N ARG A 137 2.32 1.91 11.89
CA ARG A 137 2.48 0.49 12.28
C ARG A 137 1.17 -0.24 12.52
N ARG A 138 0.04 0.40 12.23
CA ARG A 138 -1.28 -0.09 12.61
C ARG A 138 -2.02 -0.68 11.43
N LEU A 139 -2.79 -1.72 11.70
CA LEU A 139 -3.87 -2.19 10.83
C LEU A 139 -5.20 -1.93 11.54
N ASN A 140 -6.10 -1.21 10.87
CA ASN A 140 -7.36 -0.75 11.41
C ASN A 140 -8.50 -1.55 10.77
N VAL A 141 -9.38 -2.11 11.59
CA VAL A 141 -10.59 -2.82 11.16
C VAL A 141 -11.80 -1.96 11.47
N TRP A 142 -12.67 -1.83 10.48
CA TRP A 142 -13.81 -0.93 10.51
C TRP A 142 -15.11 -1.68 10.21
N ASN A 143 -16.19 -1.28 10.86
CA ASN A 143 -17.54 -1.58 10.41
C ASN A 143 -17.87 -0.71 9.21
N LEU A 144 -18.06 -1.33 8.04
CA LEU A 144 -18.24 -0.61 6.77
C LEU A 144 -19.54 0.23 6.77
N SER A 145 -20.63 -0.30 7.31
CA SER A 145 -21.94 0.37 7.34
C SER A 145 -22.00 1.49 8.38
N CYS A 146 -21.48 1.24 9.58
CA CYS A 146 -21.47 2.20 10.69
C CYS A 146 -20.33 3.24 10.58
N ARG A 147 -19.38 3.01 9.67
CA ARG A 147 -18.20 3.88 9.43
C ARG A 147 -17.37 4.08 10.69
N SER A 148 -17.26 3.01 11.47
CA SER A 148 -16.68 3.03 12.81
C SER A 148 -15.54 2.05 12.99
N LEU A 149 -14.57 2.43 13.81
CA LEU A 149 -13.36 1.65 14.07
C LEU A 149 -13.69 0.58 15.13
N THR A 150 -13.52 -0.68 14.79
CA THR A 150 -13.85 -1.80 15.69
C THR A 150 -12.63 -2.44 16.33
N GLN A 151 -11.50 -2.53 15.61
CA GLN A 151 -10.25 -3.09 16.13
C GLN A 151 -9.03 -2.39 15.52
N CYS A 152 -7.93 -2.41 16.26
CA CYS A 152 -6.64 -1.91 15.81
C CYS A 152 -5.54 -2.88 16.23
N PHE A 153 -4.70 -3.31 15.30
CA PHE A 153 -3.54 -4.15 15.54
C PHE A 153 -2.26 -3.33 15.40
N ASP A 154 -1.33 -3.49 16.34
CA ASP A 154 0.05 -3.01 16.18
C ASP A 154 0.87 -4.13 15.52
N LEU A 155 1.38 -3.87 14.31
CA LEU A 155 2.15 -4.82 13.51
C LEU A 155 3.66 -4.77 13.82
N GLY A 156 4.05 -3.98 14.82
CA GLY A 156 5.43 -3.83 15.27
C GLY A 156 6.07 -2.52 14.84
N GLU A 157 7.09 -2.12 15.60
CA GLU A 157 7.93 -0.95 15.29
C GLU A 157 8.54 -1.06 13.89
N ASP A 158 8.54 0.05 13.16
CA ASP A 158 9.03 0.14 11.78
C ASP A 158 8.46 -0.96 10.87
N SER A 159 7.20 -1.36 11.05
CA SER A 159 6.53 -2.27 10.12
C SER A 159 6.18 -1.59 8.80
N LEU A 160 5.65 -0.36 8.85
CA LEU A 160 5.22 0.41 7.68
C LEU A 160 4.28 -0.41 6.75
N PRO A 161 3.06 -0.76 7.20
CA PRO A 161 2.09 -1.45 6.34
C PRO A 161 1.66 -0.52 5.20
N LEU A 162 1.74 -0.97 3.94
CA LEU A 162 1.43 -0.13 2.78
C LEU A 162 0.33 -0.68 1.88
N SER A 163 0.30 -1.97 1.56
CA SER A 163 -0.71 -2.52 0.64
C SER A 163 -1.58 -3.51 1.39
N VAL A 164 -2.90 -3.35 1.29
CA VAL A 164 -3.92 -4.20 1.92
C VAL A 164 -4.79 -4.78 0.84
N LYS A 165 -5.00 -6.11 0.83
CA LYS A 165 -5.93 -6.78 -0.08
C LYS A 165 -6.70 -7.88 0.63
N PHE A 166 -8.02 -7.89 0.46
CA PHE A 166 -8.83 -9.09 0.71
C PHE A 166 -8.62 -10.10 -0.42
N LEU A 167 -8.93 -11.37 -0.14
CA LEU A 167 -9.22 -12.33 -1.21
C LEU A 167 -10.40 -11.84 -2.06
N HIS A 168 -10.40 -12.19 -3.35
CA HIS A 168 -11.43 -11.79 -4.30
C HIS A 168 -12.76 -12.51 -4.05
N ASN A 169 -12.72 -13.74 -3.54
CA ASN A 169 -13.91 -14.48 -3.15
C ASN A 169 -14.70 -13.67 -2.11
N PRO A 170 -15.93 -13.21 -2.44
CA PRO A 170 -16.71 -12.35 -1.56
C PRO A 170 -17.12 -13.03 -0.24
N ASP A 171 -17.10 -14.37 -0.20
CA ASP A 171 -17.41 -15.15 0.99
C ASP A 171 -16.19 -15.37 1.90
N ALA A 172 -14.98 -15.13 1.39
CA ALA A 172 -13.76 -15.21 2.19
C ALA A 172 -13.68 -14.03 3.17
N ALA A 173 -13.39 -14.35 4.43
CA ALA A 173 -13.28 -13.38 5.53
C ALA A 173 -11.81 -13.16 5.91
N GLU A 174 -10.95 -13.02 4.92
CA GLU A 174 -9.50 -12.92 5.11
C GLU A 174 -8.81 -12.12 4.00
N GLY A 175 -7.59 -11.69 4.29
CA GLY A 175 -6.75 -10.95 3.37
C GLY A 175 -5.33 -10.79 3.91
N TYR A 176 -4.54 -9.97 3.22
CA TYR A 176 -3.12 -9.79 3.48
C TYR A 176 -2.72 -8.32 3.49
N VAL A 177 -1.76 -8.00 4.35
CA VAL A 177 -1.10 -6.68 4.39
C VAL A 177 0.41 -6.84 4.33
N GLY A 178 1.05 -6.08 3.44
CA GLY A 178 2.50 -6.03 3.29
C GLY A 178 3.11 -4.89 4.11
N CYS A 179 4.11 -5.21 4.93
CA CYS A 179 4.87 -4.27 5.74
C CYS A 179 6.23 -3.98 5.09
N ALA A 180 6.38 -2.78 4.55
CA ALA A 180 7.50 -2.43 3.69
C ALA A 180 8.84 -2.53 4.41
N LEU A 181 8.96 -1.89 5.58
CA LEU A 181 10.24 -1.80 6.29
C LEU A 181 10.64 -3.11 6.97
N SER A 182 9.68 -3.84 7.55
CA SER A 182 9.97 -5.11 8.22
C SER A 182 10.10 -6.30 7.26
N GLY A 183 9.60 -6.19 6.02
CA GLY A 183 9.56 -7.29 5.06
C GLY A 183 8.60 -8.41 5.45
N ILE A 184 7.67 -8.15 6.37
CA ILE A 184 6.68 -9.11 6.87
C ILE A 184 5.37 -8.93 6.10
N ILE A 185 4.73 -10.04 5.76
CA ILE A 185 3.35 -10.04 5.27
C ILE A 185 2.52 -10.70 6.35
N TYR A 186 1.50 -9.97 6.80
CA TYR A 186 0.52 -10.49 7.74
C TYR A 186 -0.74 -10.92 7.00
N ARG A 187 -1.31 -12.04 7.42
CA ARG A 187 -2.68 -12.41 7.09
C ARG A 187 -3.59 -11.84 8.17
N PHE A 188 -4.65 -11.17 7.77
CA PHE A 188 -5.75 -10.81 8.66
C PHE A 188 -6.98 -11.65 8.32
N TYR A 189 -7.67 -12.17 9.32
CA TYR A 189 -8.81 -13.06 9.11
C TYR A 189 -9.84 -12.92 10.23
N LYS A 190 -11.08 -13.27 9.92
CA LYS A 190 -12.18 -13.27 10.88
C LYS A 190 -12.14 -14.56 11.72
N CYS A 191 -12.06 -14.42 13.04
CA CYS A 191 -12.11 -15.51 14.00
C CYS A 191 -13.50 -15.63 14.65
N GLU A 192 -13.62 -16.47 15.69
CA GLU A 192 -14.88 -16.68 16.41
C GLU A 192 -15.47 -15.36 16.96
N ALA A 193 -16.79 -15.33 17.15
CA ALA A 193 -17.52 -14.17 17.67
C ALA A 193 -17.41 -12.87 16.84
N ASN A 194 -17.21 -12.97 15.51
CA ASN A 194 -17.10 -11.82 14.59
C ASN A 194 -15.88 -10.90 14.82
N ASN A 195 -14.89 -11.34 15.59
CA ASN A 195 -13.63 -10.60 15.74
C ASN A 195 -12.65 -10.90 14.60
N TRP A 196 -11.64 -10.05 14.45
CA TRP A 196 -10.50 -10.26 13.56
C TRP A 196 -9.25 -10.62 14.34
N ALA A 197 -8.35 -11.32 13.67
CA ALA A 197 -7.01 -11.65 14.15
C ALA A 197 -5.98 -11.37 13.03
N VAL A 198 -4.72 -11.26 13.42
CA VAL A 198 -3.59 -11.11 12.50
C VAL A 198 -2.50 -12.13 12.83
N GLU A 199 -1.89 -12.71 11.80
CA GLU A 199 -0.77 -13.64 11.95
C GLU A 199 0.30 -13.37 10.88
N GLU A 200 1.56 -13.55 11.26
CA GLU A 200 2.67 -13.48 10.30
C GLU A 200 2.66 -14.73 9.43
N VAL A 201 2.71 -14.55 8.11
CA VAL A 201 2.65 -15.65 7.15
C VAL A 201 3.83 -15.70 6.19
N ILE A 202 4.48 -14.57 5.94
CA ILE A 202 5.70 -14.49 5.12
C ILE A 202 6.66 -13.51 5.78
N ARG A 203 7.94 -13.86 5.79
CA ARG A 203 9.04 -12.97 6.20
C ARG A 203 10.12 -12.97 5.13
N ILE A 204 10.43 -11.79 4.63
CA ILE A 204 11.51 -11.55 3.67
C ILE A 204 12.66 -10.88 4.43
N PRO A 205 13.78 -11.59 4.66
CA PRO A 205 14.86 -11.11 5.50
C PRO A 205 15.61 -9.94 4.85
N ALA A 206 16.03 -8.98 5.69
CA ALA A 206 16.97 -7.95 5.27
C ALA A 206 18.33 -8.57 4.90
N LYS A 207 19.07 -7.90 4.01
CA LYS A 207 20.38 -8.36 3.52
C LYS A 207 21.48 -7.49 4.09
N ASP A 208 22.59 -8.08 4.54
CA ASP A 208 23.75 -7.30 4.97
C ASP A 208 24.51 -6.82 3.72
N VAL A 209 24.77 -5.52 3.63
CA VAL A 209 25.31 -4.88 2.42
C VAL A 209 26.40 -3.86 2.70
N ARG A 210 27.25 -3.59 1.70
CA ARG A 210 28.16 -2.45 1.65
C ARG A 210 27.87 -1.61 0.41
N GLY A 211 28.26 -0.33 0.44
CA GLY A 211 27.98 0.60 -0.68
C GLY A 211 26.54 1.11 -0.70
N TRP A 212 25.82 1.00 0.43
CA TRP A 212 24.47 1.49 0.62
C TRP A 212 24.35 2.34 1.90
N ILE A 213 23.27 3.11 2.03
CA ILE A 213 23.10 4.11 3.10
C ILE A 213 23.00 3.50 4.52
N MET A 214 22.64 2.22 4.63
CA MET A 214 22.63 1.45 5.88
C MET A 214 23.35 0.11 5.69
N PRO A 215 23.82 -0.54 6.78
CA PRO A 215 24.45 -1.86 6.68
C PRO A 215 23.46 -3.00 6.41
N LYS A 216 22.17 -2.81 6.69
CA LYS A 216 21.11 -3.81 6.49
C LYS A 216 20.03 -3.29 5.55
N MET A 217 19.93 -3.87 4.37
CA MET A 217 18.92 -3.51 3.35
C MET A 217 17.61 -4.27 3.56
N PRO A 218 16.52 -3.60 3.96
CA PRO A 218 15.21 -4.25 4.06
C PRO A 218 14.70 -4.63 2.66
N ALA A 219 13.74 -5.54 2.61
CA ALA A 219 13.09 -5.90 1.35
C ALA A 219 12.40 -4.69 0.70
N PHE A 220 11.71 -3.89 1.53
CA PHE A 220 10.89 -2.77 1.09
C PHE A 220 9.75 -3.24 0.17
N THR A 221 8.85 -4.05 0.72
CA THR A 221 7.68 -4.57 0.02
C THR A 221 6.66 -3.45 -0.21
N VAL A 222 6.51 -2.99 -1.45
CA VAL A 222 5.72 -1.79 -1.77
C VAL A 222 4.27 -2.10 -2.12
N ASP A 223 4.04 -3.21 -2.81
CA ASP A 223 2.70 -3.57 -3.26
C ASP A 223 2.48 -5.09 -3.27
N LEU A 224 1.20 -5.46 -3.17
CA LEU A 224 0.74 -6.84 -3.25
C LEU A 224 -0.53 -6.96 -4.09
N VAL A 225 -0.60 -8.03 -4.87
CA VAL A 225 -1.74 -8.35 -5.74
C VAL A 225 -2.07 -9.83 -5.58
N ILE A 226 -3.36 -10.16 -5.57
CA ILE A 226 -3.85 -11.53 -5.49
C ILE A 226 -4.43 -11.92 -6.85
N SER A 227 -4.15 -13.12 -7.34
CA SER A 227 -4.74 -13.63 -8.58
C SER A 227 -6.26 -13.72 -8.45
N MET A 228 -6.99 -13.53 -9.56
CA MET A 228 -8.46 -13.49 -9.54
C MET A 228 -9.13 -14.78 -9.04
N ASP A 229 -8.40 -15.90 -9.04
CA ASP A 229 -8.84 -17.20 -8.52
C ASP A 229 -8.37 -17.46 -7.07
N ASP A 230 -7.80 -16.46 -6.41
CA ASP A 230 -7.27 -16.51 -5.03
C ASP A 230 -6.17 -17.54 -4.78
N LYS A 231 -5.54 -18.08 -5.83
CA LYS A 231 -4.49 -19.10 -5.69
C LYS A 231 -3.09 -18.55 -5.50
N TYR A 232 -2.83 -17.31 -5.90
CA TYR A 232 -1.49 -16.73 -5.86
C TYR A 232 -1.49 -15.32 -5.30
N LEU A 233 -0.52 -15.06 -4.42
CA LEU A 233 -0.16 -13.72 -3.98
C LEU A 233 1.15 -13.33 -4.65
N TYR A 234 1.16 -12.17 -5.29
CA TYR A 234 2.32 -11.54 -5.88
C TYR A 234 2.71 -10.33 -5.04
N LEU A 235 4.00 -10.14 -4.82
CA LEU A 235 4.52 -8.95 -4.16
C LEU A 235 5.78 -8.45 -4.83
N SER A 236 6.06 -7.16 -4.68
CA SER A 236 7.26 -6.50 -5.21
C SER A 236 8.11 -5.94 -4.08
N ASN A 237 9.39 -6.32 -4.05
CA ASN A 237 10.37 -5.77 -3.12
C ASN A 237 11.23 -4.77 -3.88
N TRP A 238 11.08 -3.50 -3.55
CA TRP A 238 11.66 -2.45 -4.36
C TRP A 238 13.18 -2.33 -4.18
N LEU A 239 13.68 -2.50 -2.94
CA LEU A 239 15.13 -2.40 -2.68
C LEU A 239 15.88 -3.65 -3.15
N HIS A 240 15.32 -4.84 -2.92
CA HIS A 240 15.88 -6.09 -3.43
C HIS A 240 15.68 -6.23 -4.95
N GLY A 241 14.70 -5.55 -5.54
CA GLY A 241 14.46 -5.57 -6.97
C GLY A 241 13.87 -6.88 -7.46
N ASP A 242 13.06 -7.55 -6.66
CA ASP A 242 12.44 -8.82 -7.03
C ASP A 242 10.92 -8.81 -6.91
N ILE A 243 10.29 -9.58 -7.80
CA ILE A 243 8.88 -9.92 -7.75
C ILE A 243 8.79 -11.37 -7.32
N ARG A 244 7.97 -11.63 -6.31
CA ARG A 244 7.75 -12.97 -5.76
C ARG A 244 6.31 -13.39 -6.01
N GLN A 245 6.15 -14.68 -6.27
CA GLN A 245 4.87 -15.36 -6.37
C GLN A 245 4.80 -16.41 -5.26
N TYR A 246 3.78 -16.29 -4.41
CA TYR A 246 3.46 -17.24 -3.37
C TYR A 246 2.15 -17.96 -3.74
N GLU A 247 2.14 -19.27 -3.63
CA GLU A 247 0.93 -20.07 -3.68
C GLU A 247 0.17 -19.94 -2.35
N LEU A 248 -1.10 -19.57 -2.43
CA LEU A 248 -2.02 -19.52 -1.30
C LEU A 248 -2.66 -20.90 -1.15
N SER A 249 -2.34 -21.58 -0.06
CA SER A 249 -2.88 -22.90 0.27
C SER A 249 -4.02 -22.79 1.29
N GLU A 250 -4.89 -23.80 1.34
CA GLU A 250 -5.91 -23.93 2.39
C GLU A 250 -5.29 -23.95 3.81
N THR A 251 -4.01 -24.33 3.93
CA THR A 251 -3.28 -24.34 5.21
C THR A 251 -2.89 -22.95 5.71
N CYS A 252 -3.29 -21.88 5.02
CA CYS A 252 -3.06 -20.49 5.41
C CYS A 252 -1.57 -20.09 5.51
N LYS A 253 -0.68 -20.92 4.97
CA LYS A 253 0.77 -20.71 4.91
C LYS A 253 1.18 -20.56 3.44
N PRO A 254 1.40 -19.32 2.96
CA PRO A 254 1.84 -19.07 1.61
C PRO A 254 3.21 -19.68 1.34
N ARG A 255 3.37 -20.32 0.18
CA ARG A 255 4.63 -20.97 -0.21
C ARG A 255 5.23 -20.28 -1.43
N LEU A 256 6.50 -19.89 -1.38
CA LEU A 256 7.19 -19.29 -2.52
C LEU A 256 7.27 -20.31 -3.67
N VAL A 257 6.73 -19.95 -4.83
CA VAL A 257 6.70 -20.79 -6.04
C VAL A 257 7.38 -20.14 -7.25
N GLY A 258 7.61 -18.83 -7.19
CA GLY A 258 8.30 -18.10 -8.25
C GLY A 258 8.97 -16.83 -7.73
N GLN A 259 10.11 -16.48 -8.32
CA GLN A 259 10.86 -15.27 -8.01
C GLN A 259 11.61 -14.82 -9.25
N VAL A 260 11.51 -13.52 -9.58
CA VAL A 260 12.23 -12.91 -10.69
C VAL A 260 12.85 -11.60 -10.22
N PHE A 261 14.12 -11.39 -10.55
CA PHE A 261 14.84 -10.15 -10.26
C PHE A 261 14.74 -9.20 -11.46
N VAL A 262 14.26 -7.99 -11.22
CA VAL A 262 14.14 -6.91 -12.19
C VAL A 262 14.59 -5.60 -11.53
N GLY A 263 15.87 -5.26 -11.73
CA GLY A 263 16.46 -4.06 -11.16
C GLY A 263 16.74 -4.17 -9.66
N GLY A 264 16.48 -3.09 -8.92
CA GLY A 264 16.84 -2.99 -7.50
C GLY A 264 18.34 -2.88 -7.22
N SER A 265 18.69 -2.88 -5.94
CA SER A 265 20.05 -2.51 -5.50
C SER A 265 20.99 -3.70 -5.38
N ILE A 266 20.50 -4.95 -5.37
CA ILE A 266 21.33 -6.13 -5.09
C ILE A 266 21.82 -6.87 -6.35
N LEU A 267 21.56 -6.36 -7.55
CA LEU A 267 22.08 -6.95 -8.78
C LEU A 267 23.61 -7.02 -8.79
N ARG A 268 24.15 -8.09 -9.37
CA ARG A 268 25.58 -8.25 -9.56
C ARG A 268 26.14 -7.14 -10.46
N GLY A 269 27.33 -6.64 -10.10
CA GLY A 269 28.00 -5.56 -10.84
C GLY A 269 27.48 -4.16 -10.52
N GLY A 270 26.49 -4.03 -9.63
CA GLY A 270 26.03 -2.75 -9.11
C GLY A 270 26.96 -2.15 -8.03
N PRO A 271 26.65 -0.94 -7.54
CA PRO A 271 27.45 -0.25 -6.52
C PRO A 271 27.33 -0.88 -5.11
N VAL A 272 26.34 -1.76 -4.91
CA VAL A 272 26.10 -2.43 -3.63
C VAL A 272 26.63 -3.85 -3.67
N THR A 273 27.41 -4.21 -2.65
CA THR A 273 27.89 -5.58 -2.44
C THR A 273 27.07 -6.24 -1.34
N VAL A 274 26.44 -7.38 -1.65
CA VAL A 274 25.73 -8.19 -0.63
C VAL A 274 26.74 -9.06 0.11
N CYS A 275 26.87 -8.80 1.42
CA CYS A 275 27.79 -9.49 2.31
C CYS A 275 27.18 -10.75 2.93
N ARG A 276 25.87 -10.71 3.23
CA ARG A 276 25.11 -11.86 3.74
C ARG A 276 23.69 -11.82 3.20
N ASP A 277 23.25 -12.95 2.68
CA ASP A 277 21.90 -13.21 2.21
C ASP A 277 21.48 -14.59 2.72
N GLU A 278 20.32 -14.69 3.36
CA GLU A 278 19.80 -15.95 3.90
C GLU A 278 19.05 -16.75 2.84
N GLU A 279 18.67 -16.12 1.73
CA GLU A 279 17.85 -16.72 0.67
C GLU A 279 18.67 -17.07 -0.58
N LEU A 280 19.61 -16.19 -0.97
CA LEU A 280 20.41 -16.35 -2.19
C LEU A 280 21.85 -16.73 -1.90
N LYS A 281 22.42 -17.61 -2.73
CA LYS A 281 23.85 -17.98 -2.64
C LYS A 281 24.79 -16.92 -3.23
N CYS A 282 24.29 -16.09 -4.14
CA CYS A 282 25.05 -15.03 -4.79
C CYS A 282 24.10 -13.93 -5.29
N GLN A 283 24.64 -12.73 -5.51
CA GLN A 283 23.88 -11.63 -6.11
C GLN A 283 23.30 -12.04 -7.48
N PRO A 284 22.01 -11.73 -7.74
CA PRO A 284 21.33 -12.06 -8.99
C PRO A 284 21.92 -11.31 -10.19
N GLU A 285 21.92 -11.95 -11.35
CA GLU A 285 22.33 -11.31 -12.59
C GLU A 285 21.24 -10.33 -13.09
N PRO A 286 21.61 -9.24 -13.78
CA PRO A 286 20.65 -8.36 -14.43
C PRO A 286 19.76 -9.11 -15.43
N LEU A 287 18.45 -8.85 -15.42
CA LEU A 287 17.54 -9.40 -16.41
C LEU A 287 17.81 -8.79 -17.80
N VAL A 288 18.06 -9.64 -18.79
CA VAL A 288 18.27 -9.25 -20.19
C VAL A 288 17.13 -9.81 -21.05
N ILE A 289 16.41 -8.92 -21.75
CA ILE A 289 15.36 -9.29 -22.72
C ILE A 289 15.77 -8.75 -24.09
N LYS A 290 15.87 -9.64 -25.09
CA LYS A 290 16.24 -9.29 -26.47
C LYS A 290 17.49 -8.41 -26.55
N VAL A 291 18.55 -8.79 -25.81
CA VAL A 291 19.88 -8.12 -25.77
C VAL A 291 19.89 -6.76 -25.04
N SER A 292 18.76 -6.30 -24.51
CA SER A 292 18.70 -5.10 -23.67
C SER A 292 18.52 -5.47 -22.20
N SER A 293 19.34 -4.88 -21.32
CA SER A 293 19.14 -4.98 -19.88
C SER A 293 17.86 -4.24 -19.48
N VAL A 294 16.99 -4.89 -18.71
CA VAL A 294 15.80 -4.25 -18.15
C VAL A 294 16.23 -3.44 -16.92
N ALA A 295 16.33 -2.12 -17.08
CA ALA A 295 16.52 -1.22 -15.96
C ALA A 295 15.19 -0.99 -15.24
N SER A 296 15.14 -1.19 -13.92
CA SER A 296 14.11 -0.58 -13.09
C SER A 296 14.47 0.89 -12.85
N LEU A 297 13.50 1.71 -12.44
CA LEU A 297 13.80 3.06 -11.94
C LEU A 297 14.93 2.99 -10.91
N PRO A 298 15.95 3.87 -11.01
CA PRO A 298 16.96 4.01 -9.98
C PRO A 298 16.25 4.19 -8.63
N SER A 299 16.73 3.53 -7.59
CA SER A 299 16.27 3.77 -6.23
C SER A 299 16.33 5.27 -5.86
N GLY A 300 17.11 6.10 -6.57
CA GLY A 300 17.11 7.57 -6.44
C GLY A 300 15.81 8.31 -6.79
N VAL A 301 14.95 7.77 -7.67
CA VAL A 301 13.86 8.58 -8.28
C VAL A 301 12.62 8.72 -7.37
N LEU A 302 12.45 7.85 -6.38
CA LEU A 302 11.37 8.03 -5.38
C LEU A 302 11.82 8.86 -4.17
N TRP A 303 13.13 9.00 -3.92
CA TRP A 303 13.64 9.77 -2.77
C TRP A 303 13.54 11.30 -2.97
N THR A 304 13.02 11.74 -4.11
CA THR A 304 12.77 13.15 -4.47
C THR A 304 11.30 13.44 -4.74
N LEU A 305 10.38 12.51 -4.44
CA LEU A 305 8.94 12.75 -4.45
C LEU A 305 8.42 13.16 -3.06
#